data_AF-R0K094-F1
#
_entry.id   AF-R0K094-F1
#
_cell.length_a   1.000
_cell.length_b   1.000
_cell.length_c   1.000
_cell.angle_alpha   90.00
_cell.angle_beta   90.00
_cell.angle_gamma   90.00
#
_symmetry.space_group_name_H-M   'P 1'
#
loop_
_entity.id
_entity.type
_entity.pdbx_description
1 polymer ?
#
loop_
_entity_poly.entity_id
_entity_poly.type
_entity_poly.pdbx_seq_one_letter_code
_entity_poly.pdbx_strand_id
1 'polypeptide(L)'
;LYFFGMASSLWWVILSLTWFLAAGMKWGHEAIEANSQYFHLAAWAVPAVKTITILAMGQVDGDVLSGVCYVGIYSVDSLRGFVLAPLFVYLFIGTSFLLAGFVSLFRIRTIMKHDGTKTEKLEKLMVRIGVFSVLYTVPATIVLACYFYEQAFRGTWEKTWLLQTCKTYAVPCPSHFAPMSPDFTVFMIKYLMTMIVGITTGFWIWSGKTLQSWRRFYHR
;
A
#
# COMPACT_ATOMS: atom_id res chain seq x y z
N LEU A 1 -5.68 12.41 -0.46
CA LEU A 1 -4.73 11.46 0.16
C LEU A 1 -5.27 10.04 0.20
N TYR A 2 -6.37 9.80 0.92
CA TYR A 2 -6.97 8.46 1.06
C TYR A 2 -7.23 7.74 -0.26
N PHE A 3 -7.91 8.39 -1.23
CA PHE A 3 -8.21 7.82 -2.55
C PHE A 3 -6.96 7.25 -3.25
N PHE A 4 -5.90 8.07 -3.37
CA PHE A 4 -4.66 7.66 -4.04
C PHE A 4 -3.89 6.61 -3.25
N GLY A 5 -3.93 6.63 -1.91
CA GLY A 5 -3.36 5.56 -1.08
C GLY A 5 -4.03 4.22 -1.36
N MET A 6 -5.36 4.19 -1.37
CA MET A 6 -6.13 2.98 -1.67
C MET A 6 -5.95 2.50 -3.11
N ALA A 7 -5.91 3.43 -4.08
CA ALA A 7 -5.62 3.12 -5.47
C ALA A 7 -4.21 2.54 -5.63
N SER A 8 -3.20 3.09 -4.96
CA SER A 8 -1.84 2.58 -4.96
C SER A 8 -1.77 1.13 -4.46
N SER A 9 -2.43 0.81 -3.35
CA SER A 9 -2.47 -0.56 -2.83
C SER A 9 -3.15 -1.53 -3.79
N LEU A 10 -4.24 -1.12 -4.46
CA LEU A 10 -4.87 -1.94 -5.49
C LEU A 10 -4.00 -2.13 -6.73
N TRP A 11 -3.31 -1.07 -7.18
CA TRP A 11 -2.35 -1.17 -8.27
C TRP A 11 -1.21 -2.13 -7.94
N TRP A 12 -0.78 -2.20 -6.69
CA TRP A 12 0.19 -3.21 -6.26
C TRP A 12 -0.39 -4.64 -6.28
N VAL A 13 -1.65 -4.84 -5.91
CA VAL A 13 -2.33 -6.15 -6.08
C VAL A 13 -2.41 -6.54 -7.54
N ILE A 14 -2.76 -5.60 -8.43
CA ILE A 14 -2.81 -5.82 -9.89
C ILE A 14 -1.41 -6.13 -10.43
N LEU A 15 -0.36 -5.45 -9.96
CA LEU A 15 1.02 -5.74 -10.33
C LEU A 15 1.41 -7.17 -9.93
N SER A 16 1.05 -7.59 -8.72
CA SER A 16 1.30 -8.94 -8.21
C SER A 16 0.53 -10.00 -9.00
N LEU A 17 -0.74 -9.73 -9.34
CA LEU A 17 -1.58 -10.59 -10.17
C LEU A 17 -1.00 -10.74 -11.59
N THR A 18 -0.72 -9.63 -12.27
CA THR A 18 -0.19 -9.64 -13.64
C THR A 18 1.18 -10.31 -13.71
N TRP A 19 2.00 -10.15 -12.67
CA TRP A 19 3.25 -10.89 -12.53
C TRP A 19 3.02 -12.40 -12.39
N PHE A 20 2.06 -12.83 -11.55
CA PHE A 20 1.67 -14.23 -11.46
C PHE A 20 1.10 -14.76 -12.78
N LEU A 21 0.27 -14.00 -13.49
CA LEU A 21 -0.28 -14.41 -14.79
C LEU A 21 0.82 -14.59 -15.84
N ALA A 22 1.80 -13.68 -15.87
CA ALA A 22 2.96 -13.82 -16.73
C ALA A 22 3.83 -15.03 -16.34
N ALA A 23 4.05 -15.25 -15.04
CA ALA A 23 4.94 -16.30 -14.53
C ALA A 23 4.33 -17.71 -14.49
N GLY A 24 3.11 -17.86 -14.00
CA GLY A 24 2.44 -19.15 -13.86
C GLY A 24 1.59 -19.51 -15.07
N MET A 25 0.83 -18.54 -15.59
CA MET A 25 -0.14 -18.78 -16.65
C MET A 25 0.42 -18.49 -18.05
N LYS A 26 1.69 -18.07 -18.15
CA LYS A 26 2.38 -17.72 -19.41
C LYS A 26 1.62 -16.68 -20.24
N TRP A 27 0.89 -15.77 -19.59
CA TRP A 27 0.20 -14.69 -20.29
C TRP A 27 1.22 -13.75 -20.95
N GLY A 28 1.03 -13.50 -22.24
CA GLY A 28 1.77 -12.47 -22.98
C GLY A 28 1.28 -11.05 -22.64
N HIS A 29 2.04 -10.04 -23.08
CA HIS A 29 1.66 -8.63 -22.88
C HIS A 29 0.29 -8.31 -23.50
N GLU A 30 0.01 -8.82 -24.70
CA GLU A 30 -1.26 -8.63 -25.41
C GLU A 30 -2.47 -9.13 -24.61
N ALA A 31 -2.33 -10.28 -23.93
CA ALA A 31 -3.40 -10.85 -23.11
C ALA A 31 -3.68 -10.00 -21.86
N ILE A 32 -2.64 -9.46 -21.22
CA ILE A 32 -2.77 -8.54 -20.08
C ILE A 32 -3.42 -7.23 -20.54
N GLU A 33 -2.96 -6.69 -21.67
CA GLU A 33 -3.46 -5.43 -22.24
C GLU A 33 -4.93 -5.50 -22.65
N ALA A 34 -5.37 -6.62 -23.24
CA ALA A 34 -6.77 -6.87 -23.59
C ALA A 34 -7.71 -6.82 -22.36
N ASN A 35 -7.20 -7.07 -21.16
CA ASN A 35 -7.96 -7.05 -19.90
C ASN A 35 -7.75 -5.77 -19.07
N SER A 36 -6.98 -4.80 -19.58
CA SER A 36 -6.61 -3.57 -18.86
C SER A 36 -7.81 -2.78 -18.33
N GLN A 37 -8.90 -2.70 -19.10
CA GLN A 37 -10.16 -2.06 -18.69
C GLN A 37 -10.69 -2.54 -17.33
N TYR A 38 -10.62 -3.85 -17.04
CA TYR A 38 -11.06 -4.41 -15.76
C TYR A 38 -10.12 -4.04 -14.62
N PHE A 39 -8.81 -4.02 -14.87
CA PHE A 39 -7.81 -3.60 -13.90
C PHE A 39 -7.99 -2.12 -13.51
N HIS A 40 -8.17 -1.25 -14.51
CA HIS A 40 -8.44 0.17 -14.29
C HIS A 40 -9.76 0.37 -13.54
N LEU A 41 -10.83 -0.33 -13.94
CA LEU A 41 -12.11 -0.22 -13.26
C LEU A 41 -11.99 -0.58 -11.78
N ALA A 42 -11.34 -1.70 -11.44
CA ALA A 42 -11.14 -2.10 -10.05
C ALA A 42 -10.27 -1.09 -9.28
N ALA A 43 -9.14 -0.66 -9.86
CA ALA A 43 -8.18 0.23 -9.21
C ALA A 43 -8.75 1.62 -8.90
N TRP A 44 -9.72 2.10 -9.67
CA TRP A 44 -10.28 3.45 -9.52
C TRP A 44 -11.67 3.44 -8.88
N ALA A 45 -12.55 2.50 -9.25
CA ALA A 45 -13.91 2.46 -8.71
C ALA A 45 -13.92 2.07 -7.23
N VAL A 46 -13.11 1.10 -6.80
CA VAL A 46 -13.09 0.68 -5.39
C VAL A 46 -12.66 1.83 -4.46
N PRO A 47 -11.55 2.56 -4.71
CA PRO A 47 -11.21 3.74 -3.93
C PRO A 47 -12.24 4.87 -4.02
N ALA A 48 -12.86 5.06 -5.19
CA ALA A 48 -13.90 6.07 -5.38
C ALA A 48 -15.09 5.80 -4.46
N VAL A 49 -15.64 4.58 -4.52
CA VAL A 49 -16.77 4.15 -3.68
C VAL A 49 -16.42 4.32 -2.21
N LYS A 50 -15.25 3.83 -1.76
CA LYS A 50 -14.82 3.99 -0.36
C LYS A 50 -14.71 5.46 0.05
N THR A 51 -14.18 6.32 -0.82
CA THR A 51 -14.05 7.76 -0.54
C THR A 51 -15.41 8.43 -0.43
N ILE A 52 -16.33 8.13 -1.35
CA ILE A 52 -17.71 8.64 -1.32
C ILE A 52 -18.42 8.19 -0.03
N THR A 53 -18.28 6.92 0.36
CA THR A 53 -18.87 6.41 1.60
C THR A 53 -18.33 7.15 2.83
N ILE A 54 -17.01 7.38 2.92
CA ILE A 54 -16.41 8.14 4.04
C ILE A 54 -16.97 9.55 4.12
N LEU A 55 -17.11 10.23 2.98
CA LEU A 55 -17.68 11.57 2.92
C LEU A 55 -19.15 11.57 3.32
N ALA A 56 -19.94 10.61 2.82
CA ALA A 56 -21.35 10.46 3.16
C ALA A 56 -21.58 10.17 4.65
N MET A 57 -20.66 9.45 5.28
CA MET A 57 -20.70 9.14 6.72
C MET A 57 -20.07 10.23 7.60
N GLY A 58 -19.51 11.29 7.01
CA GLY A 58 -18.86 12.38 7.76
C GLY A 58 -17.65 11.94 8.57
N GLN A 59 -16.93 10.89 8.16
CA GLN A 59 -15.82 10.30 8.92
C GLN A 59 -14.45 10.89 8.56
N VAL A 60 -14.41 12.18 8.20
CA VAL A 60 -13.16 12.88 7.84
C VAL A 60 -12.74 13.78 8.99
N ASP A 61 -11.57 13.49 9.53
CA ASP A 61 -11.00 14.17 10.69
C ASP A 61 -9.71 14.91 10.32
N GLY A 62 -9.43 16.02 11.00
CA GLY A 62 -8.15 16.73 10.87
C GLY A 62 -7.07 16.09 11.74
N ASP A 63 -5.93 15.75 11.14
CA ASP A 63 -4.73 15.34 11.87
C ASP A 63 -3.84 16.54 12.15
N VAL A 64 -3.73 16.91 13.42
CA VAL A 64 -2.89 18.03 13.89
C VAL A 64 -1.39 17.80 13.67
N LEU A 65 -0.95 16.54 13.56
CA LEU A 65 0.45 16.21 13.39
C LEU A 65 0.92 16.43 11.95
N SER A 66 0.11 16.00 10.98
CA SER A 66 0.44 16.11 9.56
C SER A 66 -0.16 17.34 8.87
N GLY A 67 -1.11 18.03 9.51
CA GLY A 67 -1.78 19.20 8.96
C GLY A 67 -2.74 18.86 7.81
N VAL A 68 -3.16 17.60 7.67
CA VAL A 68 -4.05 17.13 6.61
C VAL A 68 -5.28 16.44 7.19
N CYS A 69 -6.33 16.29 6.37
CA CYS A 69 -7.52 15.52 6.75
C CYS A 69 -7.42 14.05 6.32
N TYR A 70 -7.83 13.15 7.20
CA TYR A 70 -7.84 11.71 6.96
C TYR A 70 -8.99 11.01 7.70
N VAL A 71 -9.27 9.75 7.35
CA VAL A 71 -10.33 8.94 7.98
C VAL A 71 -9.78 8.14 9.15
N GLY A 72 -10.57 8.00 10.21
CA GLY A 72 -10.24 7.10 11.33
C GLY A 72 -9.16 7.65 12.26
N ILE A 73 -9.07 8.98 12.41
CA ILE A 73 -8.18 9.62 13.38
C ILE A 73 -8.80 9.51 14.78
N TYR A 74 -10.08 9.86 14.93
CA TYR A 74 -10.80 9.79 16.20
C TYR A 74 -11.70 8.56 16.32
N SER A 75 -12.16 7.99 15.20
CA SER A 75 -13.03 6.80 15.20
C SER A 75 -12.25 5.52 14.87
N VAL A 76 -12.12 4.63 15.86
CA VAL A 76 -11.49 3.30 15.69
C VAL A 76 -12.28 2.42 14.72
N ASP A 77 -13.61 2.55 14.68
CA ASP A 77 -14.44 1.77 13.76
C ASP A 77 -14.21 2.20 12.30
N SER A 78 -14.09 3.51 12.06
CA SER A 78 -13.73 4.04 10.75
C SER A 78 -12.31 3.65 10.35
N LEU A 79 -11.35 3.66 11.28
CA LEU A 79 -9.99 3.16 11.05
C LEU A 79 -10.01 1.68 10.63
N ARG A 80 -10.78 0.85 11.34
CA ARG A 80 -10.93 -0.58 11.06
C ARG A 80 -11.54 -0.85 9.69
N GLY A 81 -12.70 -0.26 9.43
CA GLY A 81 -13.49 -0.54 8.23
C GLY A 81 -12.89 0.05 6.96
N PHE A 82 -12.39 1.28 7.03
CA PHE A 82 -11.92 1.98 5.83
C PHE A 82 -10.43 1.83 5.56
N VAL A 83 -9.59 1.64 6.59
CA VAL A 83 -8.13 1.62 6.45
C VAL A 83 -7.56 0.23 6.69
N LEU A 84 -7.66 -0.31 7.90
CA LEU A 84 -7.02 -1.55 8.32
C LEU A 84 -7.51 -2.77 7.53
N ALA A 85 -8.82 -3.03 7.52
CA ALA A 85 -9.35 -4.23 6.86
C ALA A 85 -9.05 -4.23 5.35
N PRO A 86 -9.24 -3.13 4.60
CA PRO A 86 -8.88 -3.09 3.18
C PRO A 86 -7.38 -3.26 2.93
N LEU A 87 -6.51 -2.59 3.70
CA LEU A 87 -5.06 -2.75 3.55
C LEU A 87 -4.60 -4.19 3.85
N PHE A 88 -5.16 -4.81 4.89
CA PHE A 88 -4.90 -6.22 5.21
C PHE A 88 -5.35 -7.14 4.08
N VAL A 89 -6.56 -6.96 3.55
CA VAL A 89 -7.08 -7.76 2.43
C VAL A 89 -6.21 -7.59 1.18
N TYR A 90 -5.85 -6.36 0.83
CA TYR A 90 -4.99 -6.10 -0.33
C TYR A 90 -3.62 -6.76 -0.15
N LEU A 91 -2.98 -6.56 1.01
CA LEU A 91 -1.69 -7.15 1.32
C LEU A 91 -1.74 -8.69 1.25
N PHE A 92 -2.78 -9.30 1.83
CA PHE A 92 -2.97 -10.75 1.80
C PHE A 92 -3.15 -11.29 0.38
N ILE A 93 -4.01 -10.66 -0.42
CA ILE A 93 -4.24 -11.08 -1.82
C ILE A 93 -2.96 -10.91 -2.65
N GLY A 94 -2.32 -9.74 -2.58
CA GLY A 94 -1.10 -9.49 -3.36
C GLY A 94 0.06 -10.40 -2.95
N THR A 95 0.28 -10.62 -1.65
CA THR A 95 1.32 -11.57 -1.20
C THR A 95 1.02 -13.00 -1.62
N SER A 96 -0.25 -13.41 -1.65
CA SER A 96 -0.66 -14.72 -2.19
C SER A 96 -0.29 -14.87 -3.67
N PHE A 97 -0.55 -13.85 -4.49
CA PHE A 97 -0.10 -13.85 -5.89
C PHE A 97 1.43 -13.84 -6.03
N LEU A 98 2.15 -13.10 -5.17
CA LEU A 98 3.61 -13.11 -5.16
C LEU A 98 4.19 -14.49 -4.80
N LEU A 99 3.59 -15.19 -3.85
CA LEU A 99 4.01 -16.56 -3.52
C LEU A 99 3.74 -17.51 -4.69
N ALA A 100 2.53 -17.44 -5.28
CA ALA A 100 2.17 -18.27 -6.43
C ALA A 100 3.06 -18.01 -7.66
N GLY A 101 3.38 -16.74 -7.94
CA GLY A 101 4.27 -16.36 -9.04
C GLY A 101 5.72 -16.77 -8.78
N PHE A 102 6.19 -16.69 -7.54
CA PHE A 102 7.52 -17.15 -7.16
C PHE A 102 7.64 -18.65 -7.38
N VAL A 103 6.72 -19.46 -6.85
CA VAL A 103 6.68 -20.92 -7.06
C VAL A 103 6.64 -21.26 -8.56
N SER A 104 5.85 -20.53 -9.35
CA SER A 104 5.74 -20.72 -10.79
C SER A 104 7.07 -20.45 -11.53
N LEU A 105 7.79 -19.40 -11.13
CA LEU A 105 9.12 -19.09 -11.68
C LEU A 105 10.14 -20.19 -11.42
N PHE A 106 10.17 -20.77 -10.21
CA PHE A 106 11.06 -21.90 -9.92
C PHE A 106 10.74 -23.10 -10.80
N ARG A 107 9.45 -23.44 -10.95
CA ARG A 107 9.02 -24.56 -11.80
C ARG A 107 9.47 -24.38 -13.25
N ILE A 108 9.37 -23.17 -13.80
CA ILE A 108 9.82 -22.86 -15.16
C ILE A 108 11.35 -22.94 -15.26
N ARG A 109 12.09 -22.35 -14.33
CA ARG A 109 13.56 -22.37 -14.33
C ARG A 109 14.13 -23.78 -14.22
N THR A 110 13.49 -24.66 -13.47
CA THR A 110 13.92 -26.06 -13.35
C THR A 110 13.71 -26.86 -14.65
N ILE A 111 12.66 -26.56 -15.42
CA ILE A 111 12.32 -27.29 -16.66
C ILE A 111 13.04 -26.70 -17.89
N MET A 112 13.28 -25.39 -17.93
CA MET A 112 13.72 -24.66 -19.13
C MET A 112 15.25 -24.63 -19.33
N LYS A 113 16.00 -25.49 -18.64
CA LYS A 113 17.47 -25.56 -18.70
C LYS A 113 18.04 -26.00 -20.07
N HIS A 114 17.19 -26.18 -21.09
CA HIS A 114 17.57 -26.80 -22.37
C HIS A 114 17.33 -25.97 -23.64
N ASP A 115 16.79 -24.73 -23.61
CA ASP A 115 16.40 -24.00 -24.85
C ASP A 115 16.52 -22.45 -24.79
N GLY A 116 17.73 -21.96 -24.51
CA GLY A 116 17.97 -20.67 -23.82
C GLY A 116 18.36 -19.43 -24.63
N THR A 117 17.59 -18.97 -25.63
CA THR A 117 17.91 -17.65 -26.28
C THR A 117 16.77 -16.64 -26.43
N LYS A 118 15.49 -17.06 -26.60
CA LYS A 118 14.38 -16.10 -26.78
C LYS A 118 13.70 -15.65 -25.48
N THR A 119 13.85 -16.39 -24.38
CA THR A 119 13.12 -16.17 -23.12
C THR A 119 13.84 -15.27 -22.11
N GLU A 120 15.15 -15.01 -22.28
CA GLU A 120 15.95 -14.22 -21.32
C GLU A 120 15.43 -12.80 -21.07
N LYS A 121 14.92 -12.11 -22.10
CA LYS A 121 14.41 -10.74 -21.96
C LYS A 121 13.12 -10.70 -21.14
N LEU A 122 12.22 -11.66 -21.39
CA LEU A 122 10.98 -11.83 -20.64
C LEU A 122 11.29 -12.20 -19.18
N GLU A 123 12.23 -13.13 -18.98
CA GLU A 123 12.66 -13.53 -17.64
C GLU A 123 13.27 -12.38 -16.83
N LYS A 124 14.16 -11.58 -17.44
CA LYS A 124 14.73 -10.38 -16.80
C LYS A 124 13.66 -9.37 -16.41
N LEU A 125 12.65 -9.16 -17.28
CA LEU A 125 11.52 -8.28 -16.97
C LEU A 125 10.70 -8.82 -15.79
N MET A 126 10.40 -10.11 -15.78
CA MET A 126 9.62 -10.75 -14.72
C MET A 126 10.36 -10.74 -13.37
N VAL A 127 11.65 -11.05 -13.35
CA VAL A 127 12.47 -10.94 -12.12
C VAL A 127 12.45 -9.50 -11.60
N ARG A 128 12.56 -8.51 -12.49
CA ARG A 128 12.50 -7.10 -12.11
C ARG A 128 11.14 -6.76 -11.46
N ILE A 129 10.02 -7.09 -12.11
CA ILE A 129 8.68 -6.86 -11.55
C ILE A 129 8.51 -7.53 -10.19
N GLY A 130 9.01 -8.77 -10.03
CA GLY A 130 8.97 -9.51 -8.77
C GLY A 130 9.73 -8.81 -7.64
N VAL A 131 10.96 -8.37 -7.89
CA VAL A 131 11.77 -7.63 -6.91
C VAL A 131 11.08 -6.34 -6.45
N PHE A 132 10.54 -5.55 -7.39
CA PHE A 132 9.82 -4.33 -7.04
C PHE A 132 8.54 -4.61 -6.23
N SER A 133 7.84 -5.69 -6.53
CA SER A 133 6.62 -6.07 -5.81
C SER A 133 6.91 -6.52 -4.37
N VAL A 134 8.02 -7.25 -4.16
CA VAL A 134 8.51 -7.62 -2.82
C VAL A 134 8.97 -6.37 -2.03
N LEU A 135 9.68 -5.45 -2.69
CA LEU A 135 10.11 -4.19 -2.06
C LEU A 135 8.92 -3.34 -1.58
N TYR A 136 7.78 -3.36 -2.28
CA TYR A 136 6.56 -2.68 -1.82
C TYR A 136 5.93 -3.36 -0.60
N THR A 137 6.08 -4.67 -0.46
CA THR A 137 5.47 -5.44 0.64
C THR A 137 6.00 -4.97 2.00
N VAL A 138 7.29 -4.62 2.08
CA VAL A 138 7.94 -4.21 3.34
C VAL A 138 7.40 -2.89 3.89
N PRO A 139 7.32 -1.77 3.14
CA PRO A 139 6.66 -0.57 3.63
C PRO A 139 5.19 -0.79 3.96
N ALA A 140 4.47 -1.58 3.15
CA ALA A 140 3.04 -1.86 3.38
C ALA A 140 2.79 -2.62 4.69
N THR A 141 3.60 -3.62 5.02
CA THR A 141 3.51 -4.35 6.29
C THR A 141 3.83 -3.45 7.48
N ILE A 142 4.83 -2.57 7.36
CA ILE A 142 5.18 -1.63 8.43
C ILE A 142 4.06 -0.62 8.65
N VAL A 143 3.50 -0.03 7.60
CA VAL A 143 2.35 0.88 7.70
C VAL A 143 1.16 0.18 8.36
N LEU A 144 0.88 -1.06 7.98
CA LEU A 144 -0.18 -1.87 8.59
C LEU A 144 0.08 -2.13 10.08
N ALA A 145 1.33 -2.44 10.46
CA ALA A 145 1.73 -2.60 11.86
C ALA A 145 1.57 -1.31 12.67
N CYS A 146 1.92 -0.15 12.09
CA CYS A 146 1.68 1.16 12.70
C CYS A 146 0.18 1.37 12.97
N TYR A 147 -0.69 1.03 12.01
CA TYR A 147 -2.14 1.14 12.21
C TYR A 147 -2.67 0.16 13.29
N PHE A 148 -2.10 -1.05 13.39
CA PHE A 148 -2.45 -1.98 14.48
C PHE A 148 -2.02 -1.46 15.85
N TYR A 149 -0.81 -0.88 15.95
CA TYR A 149 -0.34 -0.20 17.16
C TYR A 149 -1.30 0.93 17.55
N GLU A 150 -1.63 1.79 16.59
CA GLU A 150 -2.58 2.89 16.74
C GLU A 150 -3.96 2.43 17.21
N GLN A 151 -4.47 1.34 16.66
CA GLN A 151 -5.74 0.74 17.08
C GLN A 151 -5.66 0.19 18.51
N ALA A 152 -4.58 -0.53 18.85
CA ALA A 152 -4.47 -1.23 20.13
C ALA A 152 -4.41 -0.27 21.33
N PHE A 153 -3.73 0.86 21.17
CA PHE A 153 -3.47 1.79 22.26
C PHE A 153 -4.38 3.03 22.26
N ARG A 154 -5.22 3.24 21.22
CA ARG A 154 -6.10 4.41 21.07
C ARG A 154 -6.90 4.74 22.33
N GLY A 155 -7.64 3.75 22.85
CA GLY A 155 -8.51 3.96 24.01
C GLY A 155 -7.74 4.33 25.28
N THR A 156 -6.49 3.89 25.42
CA THR A 156 -5.63 4.27 26.55
C THR A 156 -5.13 5.71 26.40
N TRP A 157 -4.78 6.11 25.18
CA TRP A 157 -4.38 7.49 24.88
C TRP A 157 -5.51 8.49 25.11
N GLU A 158 -6.73 8.16 24.69
CA GLU A 158 -7.93 8.99 24.91
C GLU A 158 -8.22 9.19 26.40
N LYS A 159 -8.15 8.11 27.19
CA LYS A 159 -8.28 8.21 28.65
C LYS A 159 -7.18 9.07 29.25
N THR A 160 -5.93 8.92 28.78
CA THR A 160 -4.77 9.68 29.29
C THR A 160 -4.95 11.16 28.99
N TRP A 161 -5.39 11.50 27.78
CA TRP A 161 -5.73 12.86 27.39
C TRP A 161 -6.84 13.44 28.27
N LEU A 162 -7.94 12.71 28.46
CA LEU A 162 -9.04 13.14 29.34
C LEU A 162 -8.57 13.37 30.78
N LEU A 163 -7.74 12.48 31.34
CA LEU A 163 -7.17 12.64 32.67
C LEU A 163 -6.32 13.91 32.81
N GLN A 164 -5.59 14.29 31.75
CA GLN A 164 -4.75 15.49 31.75
C GLN A 164 -5.56 16.78 31.58
N THR A 165 -6.65 16.75 30.81
CA THR A 165 -7.42 17.96 30.48
C THR A 165 -8.72 18.13 31.27
N CYS A 166 -9.14 17.12 32.04
CA CYS A 166 -10.41 17.16 32.79
C CYS A 166 -10.52 18.37 33.73
N LYS A 167 -9.43 18.70 34.43
CA LYS A 167 -9.39 19.86 35.34
C LYS A 167 -9.52 21.18 34.59
N THR A 168 -8.86 21.30 33.44
CA THR A 168 -8.88 22.51 32.60
C THR A 168 -10.28 22.77 32.03
N TYR A 169 -10.99 21.72 31.64
CA TYR A 169 -12.35 21.82 31.10
C TYR A 169 -13.47 21.64 32.13
N ALA A 170 -13.13 21.54 33.42
CA ALA A 170 -14.08 21.31 34.52
C ALA A 170 -15.03 20.10 34.30
N VAL A 171 -14.52 19.03 33.68
CA VAL A 171 -15.26 17.77 33.49
C VAL A 171 -14.81 16.70 34.51
N PRO A 172 -15.65 15.72 34.85
CA PRO A 172 -15.28 14.66 35.79
C PRO A 172 -14.04 13.88 35.32
N CYS A 173 -13.02 13.81 36.19
CA CYS A 173 -11.80 13.07 35.88
C CYS A 173 -12.03 11.55 36.03
N PRO A 174 -11.49 10.72 35.12
CA PRO A 174 -11.51 9.27 35.27
C PRO A 174 -10.66 8.83 36.48
N SER A 175 -10.93 7.61 36.98
CA SER A 175 -10.13 7.01 38.07
C SER A 175 -8.64 6.99 37.73
N HIS A 176 -7.76 7.14 38.72
CA HIS A 176 -6.32 7.13 38.50
C HIS A 176 -5.85 5.79 37.87
N PHE A 177 -5.22 5.87 36.71
CA PHE A 177 -4.53 4.77 36.03
C PHE A 177 -3.15 5.24 35.55
N ALA A 178 -2.27 4.31 35.19
CA ALA A 178 -0.94 4.66 34.67
C ALA A 178 -1.07 5.33 33.29
N PRO A 179 -0.70 6.63 33.15
CA PRO A 179 -0.84 7.33 31.89
C PRO A 179 0.10 6.75 30.83
N MET A 180 -0.39 6.66 29.59
CA MET A 180 0.40 6.24 28.44
C MET A 180 0.14 7.19 27.28
N SER A 181 1.22 7.64 26.62
CA SER A 181 1.16 8.53 25.46
C SER A 181 1.52 7.79 24.18
N PRO A 182 1.04 8.27 23.01
CA PRO A 182 1.48 7.77 21.71
C PRO A 182 2.99 7.98 21.52
N ASP A 183 3.68 6.99 20.97
CA ASP A 183 5.08 7.15 20.55
C ASP A 183 5.13 7.87 19.20
N PHE A 184 5.64 9.10 19.21
CA PHE A 184 5.81 9.95 18.03
C PHE A 184 6.60 9.26 16.91
N THR A 185 7.58 8.44 17.27
CA THR A 185 8.45 7.71 16.32
C THR A 185 7.63 6.79 15.42
N VAL A 186 6.59 6.14 15.96
CA VAL A 186 5.72 5.24 15.19
C VAL A 186 4.97 6.01 14.09
N PHE A 187 4.53 7.23 14.37
CA PHE A 187 3.88 8.09 13.37
C PHE A 187 4.86 8.53 12.28
N MET A 188 6.09 8.89 12.65
CA MET A 188 7.13 9.25 11.69
C MET A 188 7.49 8.07 10.78
N ILE A 189 7.60 6.86 11.34
CA ILE A 189 7.82 5.63 10.57
C ILE A 189 6.65 5.39 9.60
N LYS A 190 5.40 5.53 10.05
CA LYS A 190 4.21 5.38 9.20
C LYS A 190 4.27 6.32 7.98
N TYR A 191 4.57 7.60 8.20
CA TYR A 191 4.66 8.57 7.11
C TYR A 191 5.82 8.29 6.17
N LEU A 192 7.00 7.99 6.71
CA LEU A 192 8.17 7.62 5.93
C LEU A 192 7.88 6.40 5.05
N MET A 193 7.32 5.32 5.61
CA MET A 193 7.02 4.10 4.86
C MET A 193 5.94 4.32 3.80
N THR A 194 4.96 5.19 4.06
CA THR A 194 3.98 5.59 3.05
C THR A 194 4.65 6.32 1.87
N MET A 195 5.65 7.16 2.13
CA MET A 195 6.37 7.89 1.07
C MET A 195 7.40 7.03 0.31
N ILE A 196 8.05 6.07 0.99
CA ILE A 196 9.04 5.16 0.38
C ILE A 196 8.44 4.39 -0.80
N VAL A 197 7.16 4.02 -0.73
CA VAL A 197 6.46 3.41 -1.85
C VAL A 197 6.54 4.28 -3.12
N GLY A 198 6.26 5.58 -3.01
CA GLY A 198 6.38 6.51 -4.14
C GLY A 198 7.82 6.60 -4.66
N ILE A 199 8.79 6.73 -3.75
CA ILE A 199 10.22 6.82 -4.08
C ILE A 199 10.69 5.57 -4.84
N THR A 200 10.36 4.37 -4.35
CA THR A 200 10.74 3.09 -4.97
C THR A 200 10.17 2.95 -6.38
N THR A 201 8.95 3.41 -6.64
CA THR A 201 8.40 3.42 -8.01
C THR A 201 9.17 4.36 -8.96
N GLY A 202 9.74 5.46 -8.45
CA GLY A 202 10.61 6.34 -9.24
C GLY A 202 11.87 5.65 -9.75
N PHE A 203 12.47 4.74 -8.97
CA PHE A 203 13.63 3.96 -9.42
C PHE A 203 13.32 3.02 -10.59
N TRP A 204 12.05 2.67 -10.83
CA TRP A 204 11.67 1.84 -11.98
C TRP A 204 12.05 2.47 -13.32
N ILE A 205 11.93 3.80 -13.42
CA ILE A 205 12.22 4.55 -14.64
C ILE A 205 13.67 5.00 -14.73
N TRP A 206 14.51 4.78 -13.71
CA TRP A 206 15.93 5.12 -13.77
C TRP A 206 16.70 4.10 -14.60
N SER A 207 16.73 4.31 -15.92
CA SER A 207 17.45 3.46 -16.86
C SER A 207 18.05 4.28 -17.99
N GLY A 208 19.08 3.74 -18.65
CA GLY A 208 19.67 4.37 -19.84
C GLY A 208 18.66 4.60 -20.97
N LYS A 209 17.59 3.79 -21.03
CA LYS A 209 16.49 3.98 -21.99
C LYS A 209 15.75 5.30 -21.76
N THR A 210 15.53 5.66 -20.50
CA THR A 210 14.87 6.91 -20.11
C THR A 210 15.73 8.11 -20.50
N LEU A 211 17.05 8.05 -20.24
CA LEU A 211 17.99 9.09 -20.67
C LEU A 211 18.01 9.27 -22.20
N GLN A 212 17.98 8.17 -22.94
CA GLN A 212 17.89 8.20 -24.41
C GLN A 212 16.57 8.78 -24.92
N SER A 213 15.45 8.51 -24.25
CA SER A 213 14.15 9.12 -24.59
C SER A 213 14.17 10.64 -24.37
N TRP A 214 14.72 11.10 -23.24
CA TRP A 214 14.91 12.53 -22.99
C TRP A 214 15.85 13.18 -23.99
N ARG A 215 16.98 12.54 -24.31
CA ARG A 215 17.92 13.04 -25.32
C ARG A 215 17.26 13.18 -26.70
N ARG A 216 16.42 12.22 -27.10
CA ARG A 216 15.65 12.30 -28.36
C ARG A 216 14.60 13.42 -28.34
N PHE A 217 13.98 13.67 -27.18
CA PHE A 217 13.04 14.79 -27.03
C PHE A 217 13.75 16.14 -27.17
N TYR A 218 14.90 16.33 -26.52
CA TYR A 218 15.67 17.58 -26.62
C TYR A 218 16.33 17.83 -27.98
N HIS A 219 16.61 16.77 -28.75
CA HIS A 219 17.11 16.90 -30.12
C HIS A 219 16.00 17.12 -31.16
N ARG A 220 14.72 17.11 -30.75
CA ARG A 220 13.56 17.35 -31.61
C ARG A 220 13.12 18.79 -31.50
#